data_AF-A0A352MB29-F1
#
_entry.id   AF-A0A352MB29-F1
#
_cell.length_a   1.000
_cell.length_b   1.000
_cell.length_c   1.000
_cell.angle_alpha   90.00
_cell.angle_beta   90.00
_cell.angle_gamma   90.00
#
_symmetry.space_group_name_H-M   'P 1'
#
loop_
_entity.id
_entity.type
_entity.pdbx_description
1 polymer ?
#
loop_
_entity_poly.entity_id
_entity_poly.type
_entity_poly.pdbx_seq_one_letter_code
_entity_poly.pdbx_strand_id
1 'polypeptide(L)'
;MATKLPPKPANLLEEIICDSDLDYLGRSDFIPVSNTLFEELKAQNKMKNLNEWNKMQVKFISGHQYFTTTARSLREVNKQLQIERIQSLITD
;
A
#
# COMPACT_ATOMS: atom_id res chain seq x y z
N MET A 1 15.96 1.03 10.44
CA MET A 1 14.65 0.53 10.92
C MET A 1 14.07 -0.34 9.85
N ALA A 2 13.50 -1.50 10.20
CA ALA A 2 12.98 -2.48 9.25
C ALA A 2 11.96 -1.88 8.27
N THR A 3 11.10 -0.97 8.75
CA THR A 3 10.06 -0.29 7.96
C THR A 3 10.55 0.94 7.17
N LYS A 4 11.85 1.27 7.20
CA LYS A 4 12.38 2.37 6.39
C LYS A 4 12.26 1.98 4.91
N LEU A 5 11.65 2.84 4.09
CA LEU A 5 11.52 2.60 2.65
C LEU A 5 12.86 2.82 1.90
N PRO A 6 13.29 1.89 1.01
CA PRO A 6 12.71 0.56 0.78
C PRO A 6 13.06 -0.42 1.93
N PRO A 7 12.09 -1.26 2.37
CA PRO A 7 12.30 -2.16 3.50
C PRO A 7 13.37 -3.21 3.16
N LYS A 8 14.23 -3.50 4.13
CA LYS A 8 15.29 -4.52 4.05
C LYS A 8 15.33 -5.32 5.36
N PRO A 9 14.31 -6.14 5.64
CA PRO A 9 14.28 -6.94 6.87
C PRO A 9 15.44 -7.93 6.87
N ALA A 10 16.11 -8.07 8.01
CA ALA A 10 17.26 -8.96 8.18
C ALA A 10 16.89 -10.31 8.83
N ASN A 11 15.70 -10.42 9.39
CA ASN A 11 15.21 -11.60 10.10
C ASN A 11 13.68 -11.67 10.07
N LEU A 12 13.13 -12.82 10.50
CA LEU A 12 11.70 -13.08 10.50
C LEU A 12 10.87 -12.06 11.30
N LEU A 13 11.38 -11.57 12.43
CA LEU A 13 10.64 -10.58 13.23
C LEU A 13 10.52 -9.25 12.49
N GLU A 14 11.59 -8.84 11.80
CA GLU A 14 11.55 -7.65 10.95
C GLU A 14 10.65 -7.82 9.73
N GLU A 15 10.61 -9.01 9.13
CA GLU A 15 9.66 -9.33 8.06
C GLU A 15 8.21 -9.19 8.53
N ILE A 16 7.89 -9.74 9.71
CA ILE A 16 6.56 -9.62 10.32
C ILE A 16 6.20 -8.15 10.56
N ILE A 17 7.15 -7.33 11.03
CA ILE A 17 6.92 -5.90 11.25
C ILE A 17 6.67 -5.16 9.92
N CYS A 18 7.46 -5.45 8.88
CA CYS A 18 7.24 -4.87 7.54
C CYS A 18 5.87 -5.25 6.96
N ASP A 19 5.49 -6.53 7.06
CA ASP A 19 4.19 -7.00 6.59
C ASP A 19 3.03 -6.37 7.36
N SER A 20 3.21 -6.15 8.67
CA SER A 20 2.20 -5.54 9.53
C SER A 20 1.97 -4.05 9.21
N ASP A 21 3.04 -3.32 8.88
CA ASP A 21 3.00 -1.89 8.54
C ASP A 21 2.16 -1.64 7.27
N LEU A 22 2.24 -2.54 6.29
CA LEU A 22 1.58 -2.42 4.99
C LEU A 22 0.48 -3.47 4.76
N ASP A 23 -0.03 -4.11 5.81
CA ASP A 23 -1.06 -5.16 5.75
C ASP A 23 -2.35 -4.69 5.08
N TYR A 24 -2.69 -3.40 5.23
CA TYR A 24 -3.93 -2.82 4.68
C TYR A 24 -3.97 -2.86 3.14
N LEU A 25 -2.84 -3.00 2.46
CA LEU A 25 -2.76 -3.05 0.99
C LEU A 25 -3.53 -4.24 0.41
N GLY A 26 -3.65 -5.36 1.15
CA GLY A 26 -4.40 -6.54 0.74
C GLY A 26 -5.66 -6.81 1.56
N ARG A 27 -6.08 -5.88 2.42
CA ARG A 27 -7.30 -6.02 3.21
C ARG A 27 -8.54 -5.58 2.43
N SER A 28 -9.71 -6.02 2.89
CA SER A 28 -11.01 -5.66 2.31
C SER A 28 -11.36 -4.18 2.54
N ASP A 29 -10.81 -3.56 3.58
CA ASP A 29 -10.99 -2.15 3.94
C ASP A 29 -9.91 -1.23 3.37
N PHE A 30 -9.17 -1.68 2.34
CA PHE A 30 -8.15 -0.87 1.66
C PHE A 30 -8.67 0.51 1.23
N ILE A 31 -9.85 0.57 0.58
CA ILE A 31 -10.41 1.82 0.04
C ILE A 31 -10.68 2.87 1.13
N PRO A 32 -11.46 2.57 2.19
CA PRO A 32 -11.67 3.56 3.25
C PRO A 32 -10.36 3.97 3.93
N VAL A 33 -9.42 3.05 4.17
CA VAL A 33 -8.10 3.39 4.75
C VAL A 33 -7.30 4.31 3.82
N SER A 34 -7.21 3.99 2.53
CA SER A 34 -6.52 4.80 1.52
C SER A 34 -7.11 6.20 1.43
N ASN A 35 -8.45 6.32 1.48
CA ASN A 35 -9.12 7.61 1.45
C ASN A 35 -8.85 8.44 2.71
N THR A 36 -8.80 7.82 3.89
CA THR A 36 -8.44 8.56 5.12
C THR A 36 -7.01 9.10 5.07
N LEU A 37 -6.07 8.32 4.52
CA LEU A 37 -4.69 8.76 4.32
C LEU A 37 -4.59 9.88 3.28
N PHE A 38 -5.37 9.81 2.21
CA PHE A 38 -5.45 10.90 1.22
C PHE A 38 -5.91 12.22 1.86
N GLU A 39 -6.99 12.19 2.64
CA GLU A 39 -7.49 13.40 3.30
C GLU A 39 -6.49 13.94 4.34
N GLU A 40 -5.77 13.08 5.07
CA GLU A 40 -4.69 13.50 5.95
C GLU A 40 -3.57 14.22 5.19
N LEU A 41 -3.09 13.64 4.09
CA LEU A 41 -2.02 14.24 3.28
C LEU A 41 -2.46 15.53 2.61
N LYS A 42 -3.73 15.61 2.21
CA LYS A 42 -4.35 16.82 1.67
C LYS A 42 -4.42 17.92 2.72
N ALA A 43 -4.82 17.61 3.95
CA ALA A 43 -4.80 18.55 5.07
C ALA A 43 -3.39 19.07 5.39
N GLN A 44 -2.36 18.24 5.14
CA GLN A 44 -0.94 18.62 5.26
C GLN A 44 -0.39 19.34 4.02
N ASN A 45 -1.21 19.67 3.02
CA ASN A 45 -0.80 20.23 1.72
C ASN A 45 0.22 19.39 0.94
N LYS A 46 0.32 18.08 1.24
CA LYS A 46 1.22 17.13 0.56
C LYS A 46 0.58 16.48 -0.67
N MET A 47 -0.74 16.42 -0.73
CA MET A 47 -1.50 15.91 -1.87
C MET A 47 -2.63 16.87 -2.25
N LYS A 48 -2.88 17.03 -3.55
CA LYS A 48 -3.84 18.03 -4.05
C LYS A 48 -5.04 17.42 -4.73
N ASN A 49 -4.81 16.43 -5.61
CA ASN A 49 -5.88 15.82 -6.38
C ASN A 49 -5.84 14.29 -6.32
N LEU A 50 -7.00 13.69 -6.57
CA LEU A 50 -7.21 12.26 -6.44
C LEU A 50 -6.53 11.47 -7.57
N ASN A 51 -6.36 12.05 -8.76
CA ASN A 51 -5.72 11.37 -9.88
C ASN A 51 -4.20 11.19 -9.63
N GLU A 52 -3.53 12.23 -9.11
CA GLU A 52 -2.14 12.15 -8.64
C GLU A 52 -1.99 11.14 -7.50
N TRP A 53 -2.95 11.12 -6.57
CA TRP A 53 -3.00 10.11 -5.51
C TRP A 53 -3.09 8.70 -6.08
N ASN A 54 -3.99 8.45 -7.03
CA ASN A 54 -4.15 7.15 -7.67
C ASN A 54 -2.88 6.72 -8.42
N LYS A 55 -2.26 7.63 -9.19
CA LYS A 55 -0.97 7.38 -9.88
C LYS A 55 0.13 7.02 -8.88
N MET A 56 0.21 7.74 -7.76
CA MET A 56 1.17 7.46 -6.67
C MET A 56 0.88 6.12 -5.98
N GLN A 57 -0.38 5.81 -5.67
CA GLN A 57 -0.80 4.57 -5.02
C GLN A 57 -0.45 3.37 -5.88
N VAL A 58 -0.76 3.38 -7.19
CA VAL A 58 -0.37 2.29 -8.10
C VAL A 58 1.14 2.07 -8.05
N LYS A 59 1.94 3.13 -8.20
CA LYS A 59 3.41 3.02 -8.13
C LYS A 59 3.88 2.44 -6.79
N PHE A 60 3.31 2.89 -5.68
CA PHE A 60 3.68 2.43 -4.34
C PHE A 60 3.35 0.96 -4.11
N ILE A 61 2.10 0.57 -4.40
CA ILE A 61 1.58 -0.77 -4.13
C ILE A 61 2.23 -1.79 -5.08
N SER A 62 2.46 -1.43 -6.35
CA SER A 62 3.18 -2.28 -7.31
C SER A 62 4.66 -2.46 -6.95
N GLY A 63 5.26 -1.51 -6.23
CA GLY A 63 6.64 -1.61 -5.74
C GLY A 63 6.78 -2.38 -4.42
N HIS A 64 5.68 -2.75 -3.79
CA HIS A 64 5.64 -3.44 -2.50
C HIS A 64 5.53 -4.96 -2.66
N GLN A 65 6.18 -5.71 -1.77
CA GLN A 65 6.04 -7.16 -1.63
C GLN A 65 5.87 -7.53 -0.16
N TYR A 66 5.02 -8.54 0.10
CA TYR A 66 4.96 -9.17 1.42
C TYR A 66 6.11 -10.17 1.58
N PHE A 67 6.70 -10.23 2.77
CA PHE A 67 7.88 -11.05 3.06
C PHE A 67 7.49 -12.44 3.57
N THR A 68 6.63 -12.50 4.59
CA THR A 68 6.21 -13.77 5.19
C THR A 68 5.32 -14.57 4.25
N THR A 69 5.37 -15.90 4.37
CA THR A 69 4.48 -16.79 3.61
C THR A 69 3.02 -16.50 3.91
N THR A 70 2.69 -16.25 5.18
CA THR A 70 1.32 -15.96 5.63
C THR A 70 0.77 -14.69 4.98
N ALA A 71 1.52 -13.58 5.02
CA ALA A 71 1.06 -12.34 4.42
C ALA A 71 0.89 -12.47 2.90
N ARG A 72 1.83 -13.12 2.20
CA ARG A 72 1.71 -13.41 0.77
C ARG A 72 0.43 -14.18 0.43
N SER A 73 0.15 -15.27 1.15
CA SER A 73 -1.05 -16.08 0.93
C SER A 73 -2.35 -15.32 1.23
N LEU A 74 -2.36 -14.50 2.27
CA LEU A 74 -3.58 -13.82 2.71
C LEU A 74 -3.90 -12.51 1.98
N ARG A 75 -2.88 -11.85 1.42
CA ARG A 75 -3.00 -10.44 0.99
C ARG A 75 -2.71 -10.21 -0.49
N GLU A 76 -1.94 -11.08 -1.13
CA GLU A 76 -1.38 -10.72 -2.44
C GLU A 76 -2.40 -10.72 -3.57
N VAL A 77 -3.36 -11.65 -3.53
CA VAL A 77 -4.49 -11.67 -4.49
C VAL A 77 -5.29 -10.38 -4.40
N ASN A 78 -5.66 -9.96 -3.19
CA ASN A 78 -6.42 -8.73 -2.99
C ASN A 78 -5.61 -7.49 -3.36
N LYS A 79 -4.31 -7.44 -3.02
CA LYS A 79 -3.43 -6.34 -3.39
C LYS A 79 -3.43 -6.13 -4.91
N GLN A 80 -3.34 -7.21 -5.68
CA GLN A 80 -3.38 -7.16 -7.14
C GLN A 80 -4.73 -6.62 -7.67
N LEU A 81 -5.85 -7.07 -7.10
CA LEU A 81 -7.17 -6.54 -7.43
C LEU A 81 -7.29 -5.04 -7.12
N GLN A 82 -6.69 -4.56 -6.03
CA GLN A 82 -6.67 -3.12 -5.72
C GLN A 82 -5.85 -2.34 -6.75
N ILE A 83 -4.68 -2.85 -7.17
CA ILE A 83 -3.87 -2.21 -8.21
C ILE A 83 -4.70 -2.04 -9.48
N GLU A 84 -5.34 -3.10 -9.96
CA GLU A 84 -6.17 -3.09 -11.17
C GLU A 84 -7.34 -2.12 -11.05
N ARG A 85 -8.02 -2.14 -9.90
CA ARG A 85 -9.11 -1.21 -9.59
C ARG A 85 -8.64 0.23 -9.67
N ILE A 86 -7.54 0.59 -9.00
CA ILE A 86 -7.04 1.97 -9.00
C ILE A 86 -6.58 2.37 -10.40
N GLN A 87 -5.91 1.48 -11.15
CA GLN A 87 -5.49 1.73 -12.53
C GLN A 87 -6.65 2.13 -13.43
N SER A 88 -7.81 1.46 -13.31
CA SER A 88 -9.02 1.81 -14.08
C SER A 88 -9.62 3.18 -13.74
N LEU A 89 -9.24 3.78 -12.60
CA LEU A 89 -9.70 5.10 -12.16
C LEU A 89 -8.77 6.23 -12.59
N ILE A 90 -7.59 5.91 -13.13
CA ILE A 90 -6.61 6.91 -13.55
C ILE A 90 -7.04 7.48 -14.90
N THR A 91 -7.04 8.81 -14.99
CA THR A 91 -7.23 9.54 -16.24
C THR A 91 -5.90 10.16 -16.70
N ASP A 92 -5.76 10.37 -18.00
CA ASP A 92 -4.58 11.05 -18.58
C ASP A 92 -4.48 12.50 -18.12
#